data_AF-B7JR61-F1
#
_entry.id   AF-B7JR61-F1
#
_cell.length_a   1.000
_cell.length_b   1.000
_cell.length_c   1.000
_cell.angle_alpha   90.00
_cell.angle_beta   90.00
_cell.angle_gamma   90.00
#
_symmetry.space_group_name_H-M   'P 1'
#
loop_
_entity.id
_entity.type
_entity.pdbx_description
1 polymer ?
#
loop_
_entity_poly.entity_id
_entity_poly.type
_entity_poly.pdbx_seq_one_letter_code
_entity_poly.pdbx_strand_id
1 'polypeptide(L)'
;MSNSIVIQTNSTVIEDMKQQYKHSLSPKTPQGGIFMAKVPSCTITAYKSGKVMFQGGRAEAEAARWQTVPQTPKIAVKKSVDSHRYAPPASIGTMSIVGSDEVGTGDFFGPMTVVAVYVDAKQIPLLKELGVKDSKNLNDEQITAIAKQLLHVVPYSSLVLHNEKYNELFDKGNNQR
;
A
#
# COMPACT_ATOMS: atom_id res chain seq x y z
N MET A 1 -18.69 22.17 14.37
CA MET A 1 -18.11 20.97 13.73
C MET A 1 -18.45 21.02 12.25
N SER A 2 -17.46 21.10 11.37
CA SER A 2 -17.68 21.15 9.92
C SER A 2 -17.95 19.74 9.39
N ASN A 3 -19.22 19.41 9.17
CA ASN A 3 -19.63 18.14 8.55
C ASN A 3 -19.13 18.07 7.10
N SER A 4 -18.52 16.95 6.72
CA SER A 4 -18.13 16.67 5.34
C SER A 4 -18.61 15.29 4.91
N ILE A 5 -19.27 15.23 3.76
CA ILE A 5 -19.75 13.98 3.15
C ILE A 5 -19.19 13.85 1.75
N VAL A 6 -18.87 12.63 1.37
CA VAL A 6 -18.38 12.30 0.05
C VAL A 6 -19.31 11.29 -0.58
N ILE A 7 -19.71 11.55 -1.82
CA ILE A 7 -20.41 10.58 -2.66
C ILE A 7 -19.58 10.25 -3.90
N GLN A 8 -19.80 9.08 -4.45
CA GLN A 8 -19.25 8.66 -5.72
C GLN A 8 -20.37 8.72 -6.76
N THR A 9 -20.15 9.37 -7.90
CA THR A 9 -21.14 9.51 -8.98
C THR A 9 -20.47 9.34 -10.34
N ASN A 10 -21.28 9.25 -11.40
CA ASN A 10 -20.78 9.19 -12.78
C ASN A 10 -20.63 10.61 -13.39
N SER A 11 -19.98 10.70 -14.54
CA SER A 11 -19.72 11.97 -15.21
C SER A 11 -20.98 12.71 -15.65
N THR A 12 -22.07 12.00 -15.97
CA THR A 12 -23.34 12.61 -16.36
C THR A 12 -23.99 13.33 -15.18
N VAL A 13 -24.05 12.68 -14.01
CA VAL A 13 -24.58 13.31 -12.78
C VAL A 13 -23.73 14.50 -12.34
N ILE A 14 -22.42 14.45 -12.53
CA ILE A 14 -21.53 15.60 -12.24
C ILE A 14 -21.85 16.81 -13.14
N GLU A 15 -22.17 16.58 -14.42
CA GLU A 15 -22.57 17.67 -15.31
C GLU A 15 -23.96 18.21 -14.95
N ASP A 16 -24.90 17.33 -14.57
CA ASP A 16 -26.22 17.73 -14.07
C ASP A 16 -26.10 18.60 -12.80
N MET A 17 -25.23 18.21 -11.86
CA MET A 17 -24.91 19.02 -10.68
C MET A 17 -24.35 20.39 -11.09
N LYS A 18 -23.43 20.43 -12.04
CA LYS A 18 -22.82 21.68 -12.50
C LYS A 18 -23.86 22.62 -13.12
N GLN A 19 -24.84 22.09 -13.85
CA GLN A 19 -25.97 22.87 -14.37
C GLN A 19 -26.89 23.34 -13.23
N GLN A 20 -27.23 22.46 -12.29
CA GLN A 20 -28.09 22.81 -11.14
C GLN A 20 -27.48 23.91 -10.28
N TYR A 21 -26.15 23.90 -10.08
CA TYR A 21 -25.42 24.88 -9.28
C TYR A 21 -24.83 26.03 -10.10
N LYS A 22 -25.25 26.22 -11.35
CA LYS A 22 -24.69 27.23 -12.28
C LYS A 22 -24.62 28.64 -11.70
N HIS A 23 -25.60 29.03 -10.89
CA HIS A 23 -25.69 30.35 -10.25
C HIS A 23 -24.80 30.51 -9.00
N SER A 24 -24.19 29.42 -8.54
CA SER A 24 -23.39 29.36 -7.30
C SER A 24 -21.99 28.80 -7.54
N LEU A 25 -21.55 28.76 -8.80
CA LEU A 25 -20.22 28.27 -9.17
C LEU A 25 -19.13 29.21 -8.64
N SER A 26 -18.07 28.61 -8.11
CA SER A 26 -16.87 29.32 -7.71
C SER A 26 -15.88 29.38 -8.87
N PRO A 27 -15.19 30.52 -9.09
CA PRO A 27 -14.18 30.65 -10.14
C PRO A 27 -12.89 29.87 -9.84
N LYS A 28 -12.69 29.41 -8.59
CA LYS A 28 -11.52 28.64 -8.17
C LYS A 28 -11.91 27.18 -7.96
N THR A 29 -11.35 26.28 -8.77
CA THR A 29 -11.44 24.83 -8.60
C THR A 29 -10.12 24.27 -8.04
N PRO A 30 -10.16 23.34 -7.07
CA PRO A 30 -8.97 22.63 -6.59
C PRO A 30 -8.31 21.79 -7.69
N GLN A 31 -7.05 21.45 -7.51
CA GLN A 31 -6.30 20.63 -8.47
C GLN A 31 -7.01 19.28 -8.70
N GLY A 32 -7.35 18.97 -9.96
CA GLY A 32 -8.11 17.77 -10.33
C GLY A 32 -9.64 17.87 -10.16
N GLY A 33 -10.15 19.03 -9.75
CA GLY A 33 -11.58 19.34 -9.67
C GLY A 33 -12.21 19.66 -11.03
N ILE A 34 -13.44 19.23 -11.24
CA ILE A 34 -14.27 19.55 -12.40
C ILE A 34 -15.00 20.89 -12.16
N PHE A 35 -15.66 21.02 -11.01
CA PHE A 35 -16.30 22.26 -10.60
C PHE A 35 -16.31 22.38 -9.08
N MET A 36 -16.45 23.62 -8.60
CA MET A 36 -16.73 23.93 -7.21
C MET A 36 -17.93 24.86 -7.16
N ALA A 37 -18.88 24.61 -6.25
CA ALA A 37 -20.03 25.47 -6.01
C ALA A 37 -20.12 25.82 -4.52
N LYS A 38 -20.55 27.04 -4.21
CA LYS A 38 -20.76 27.52 -2.85
C LYS A 38 -22.23 27.88 -2.67
N VAL A 39 -22.96 27.03 -1.97
CA VAL A 39 -24.36 27.26 -1.59
C VAL A 39 -24.43 27.62 -0.10
N PRO A 40 -25.54 28.18 0.40
CA PRO A 40 -25.67 28.55 1.81
C PRO A 40 -25.33 27.38 2.73
N SER A 41 -24.31 27.56 3.58
CA SER A 41 -23.84 26.57 4.56
C SER A 41 -23.34 25.24 3.95
N CYS A 42 -23.00 25.18 2.66
CA CYS A 42 -22.36 24.01 2.05
C CYS A 42 -21.47 24.39 0.84
N THR A 43 -20.27 23.82 0.78
CA THR A 43 -19.35 23.88 -0.37
C THR A 43 -19.28 22.52 -1.04
N ILE A 44 -19.42 22.49 -2.36
CA ILE A 44 -19.51 21.28 -3.17
C ILE A 44 -18.31 21.28 -4.11
N THR A 45 -17.54 20.21 -4.14
CA THR A 45 -16.38 20.04 -5.03
C THR A 45 -16.43 18.69 -5.72
N ALA A 46 -16.53 18.69 -7.05
CA ALA A 46 -16.51 17.47 -7.85
C ALA A 46 -15.12 17.25 -8.46
N TYR A 47 -14.68 15.99 -8.55
CA TYR A 47 -13.36 15.58 -9.05
C TYR A 47 -13.48 14.70 -10.31
N LYS A 48 -12.42 14.68 -11.13
CA LYS A 48 -12.33 13.82 -12.32
C LYS A 48 -12.46 12.32 -12.03
N SER A 49 -12.23 11.90 -10.79
CA SER A 49 -12.39 10.52 -10.33
C SER A 49 -13.85 10.09 -10.12
N GLY A 50 -14.83 10.99 -10.26
CA GLY A 50 -16.24 10.74 -9.95
C GLY A 50 -16.61 11.04 -8.48
N LYS A 51 -15.63 11.40 -7.66
CA LYS A 51 -15.81 11.79 -6.26
C LYS A 51 -16.43 13.19 -6.19
N VAL A 52 -17.46 13.38 -5.38
CA VAL A 52 -18.04 14.70 -5.07
C VAL A 52 -18.05 14.89 -3.57
N MET A 53 -17.43 15.97 -3.10
CA MET A 53 -17.27 16.31 -1.69
C MET A 53 -18.17 17.48 -1.32
N PHE A 54 -18.98 17.30 -0.28
CA PHE A 54 -19.88 18.28 0.32
C PHE A 54 -19.34 18.66 1.69
N GLN A 55 -19.16 19.95 1.97
CA GLN A 55 -18.56 20.44 3.22
C GLN A 55 -19.36 21.61 3.79
N GLY A 56 -19.79 21.52 5.05
CA GLY A 56 -20.53 22.56 5.74
C GLY A 56 -21.72 22.03 6.53
N GLY A 57 -22.45 22.92 7.20
CA GLY A 57 -23.59 22.55 8.04
C GLY A 57 -24.74 21.87 7.28
N ARG A 58 -24.85 22.08 5.96
CA ARG A 58 -25.85 21.44 5.09
C ARG A 58 -25.30 20.33 4.19
N ALA A 59 -24.09 19.83 4.47
CA ALA A 59 -23.43 18.83 3.62
C ALA A 59 -24.27 17.56 3.40
N GLU A 60 -24.95 17.08 4.45
CA GLU A 60 -25.76 15.86 4.40
C GLU A 60 -27.04 16.04 3.58
N ALA A 61 -27.76 17.14 3.84
CA ALA A 61 -28.97 17.46 3.09
C ALA A 61 -28.70 17.67 1.59
N GLU A 62 -27.58 18.31 1.22
CA GLU A 62 -27.21 18.47 -0.18
C GLU A 62 -26.73 17.15 -0.81
N ALA A 63 -25.96 16.33 -0.09
CA ALA A 63 -25.53 15.02 -0.60
C ALA A 63 -26.72 14.08 -0.85
N ALA A 64 -27.73 14.09 0.04
CA ALA A 64 -28.92 13.24 -0.07
C ALA A 64 -29.73 13.50 -1.36
N ARG A 65 -29.75 14.75 -1.86
CA ARG A 65 -30.43 15.12 -3.12
C ARG A 65 -29.87 14.40 -4.35
N TRP A 66 -28.63 13.95 -4.28
CA TRP A 66 -27.92 13.32 -5.38
C TRP A 66 -27.63 11.83 -5.15
N GLN A 67 -27.97 11.30 -3.96
CA GLN A 67 -27.86 9.87 -3.64
C GLN A 67 -29.02 9.03 -4.19
N THR A 68 -30.17 9.64 -4.49
CA THR A 68 -31.39 8.98 -4.99
C THR A 68 -31.45 8.77 -6.50
N VAL A 69 -30.48 9.28 -7.27
CA VAL A 69 -30.37 8.96 -8.70
C VAL A 69 -29.90 7.51 -8.80
N PRO A 70 -30.60 6.61 -9.54
CA PRO A 70 -30.22 5.21 -9.64
C PRO A 70 -28.80 5.12 -10.20
N GLN A 71 -27.84 4.91 -9.31
CA GLN A 71 -26.49 4.59 -9.71
C GLN A 71 -26.55 3.18 -10.26
N THR A 72 -26.35 3.00 -11.56
CA THR A 72 -25.81 1.72 -12.04
C THR A 72 -24.56 1.48 -11.21
N PRO A 73 -24.51 0.44 -10.35
CA PRO A 73 -23.35 0.21 -9.52
C PRO A 73 -22.24 -0.26 -10.46
N LYS A 74 -21.45 0.70 -10.97
CA LYS A 74 -20.08 0.38 -11.34
C LYS A 74 -19.42 0.07 -10.03
N ILE A 75 -19.38 -1.23 -9.72
CA ILE A 75 -18.49 -1.79 -8.71
C ILE A 75 -17.16 -1.10 -8.96
N ALA A 76 -16.83 -0.14 -8.11
CA ALA A 76 -15.52 0.45 -8.10
C ALA A 76 -14.61 -0.69 -7.66
N VAL A 77 -14.11 -1.45 -8.64
CA VAL A 77 -12.97 -2.32 -8.43
C VAL A 77 -11.89 -1.35 -8.00
N LYS A 78 -11.72 -1.21 -6.68
CA LYS A 78 -10.54 -0.58 -6.12
C LYS A 78 -9.40 -1.28 -6.82
N LYS A 79 -8.66 -0.59 -7.69
CA LYS A 79 -7.39 -1.10 -8.18
C LYS A 79 -6.60 -1.36 -6.91
N SER A 80 -6.52 -2.62 -6.49
CA SER A 80 -5.73 -3.00 -5.35
C SER A 80 -4.30 -2.65 -5.71
N VAL A 81 -3.52 -2.22 -4.72
CA VAL A 81 -2.06 -2.06 -4.87
C VAL A 81 -1.44 -3.35 -5.46
N ASP A 82 -2.09 -4.49 -5.25
CA ASP A 82 -1.72 -5.82 -5.75
C ASP A 82 -2.11 -6.10 -7.21
N SER A 83 -2.81 -5.20 -7.90
CA SER A 83 -3.25 -5.39 -9.29
C SER A 83 -2.40 -4.58 -10.27
N HIS A 84 -1.13 -4.97 -10.40
CA HIS A 84 -0.20 -4.37 -11.35
C HIS A 84 0.62 -5.45 -12.09
N ARG A 85 1.24 -5.09 -13.22
CA ARG A 85 1.98 -6.03 -14.08
C ARG A 85 3.12 -6.77 -13.35
N TYR A 86 3.65 -6.18 -12.28
CA TYR A 86 4.75 -6.76 -11.48
C TYR A 86 4.25 -7.47 -10.21
N ALA A 87 2.94 -7.58 -10.01
CA ALA A 87 2.40 -8.31 -8.88
C ALA A 87 2.79 -9.78 -8.99
N PRO A 88 3.27 -10.41 -7.90
CA PRO A 88 3.56 -11.83 -7.91
C PRO A 88 2.27 -12.63 -8.20
N PRO A 89 2.40 -13.82 -8.80
CA PRO A 89 1.24 -14.68 -9.02
C PRO A 89 0.58 -15.04 -7.70
N ALA A 90 -0.74 -15.23 -7.70
CA ALA A 90 -1.49 -15.62 -6.49
C ALA A 90 -0.97 -16.94 -5.86
N SER A 91 -0.32 -17.79 -6.66
CA SER A 91 0.30 -19.04 -6.23
C SER A 91 1.70 -18.89 -5.61
N ILE A 92 2.25 -17.67 -5.49
CA ILE A 92 3.64 -17.48 -5.04
C ILE A 92 3.93 -18.16 -3.69
N GLY A 93 2.95 -18.17 -2.78
CA GLY A 93 3.08 -18.78 -1.46
C GLY A 93 3.10 -20.32 -1.44
N THR A 94 2.90 -20.98 -2.59
CA THR A 94 2.96 -22.44 -2.74
C THR A 94 3.97 -22.90 -3.79
N MET A 95 4.71 -21.97 -4.41
CA MET A 95 5.72 -22.28 -5.42
C MET A 95 7.07 -22.60 -4.75
N SER A 96 7.92 -23.35 -5.45
CA SER A 96 9.34 -23.43 -5.10
C SER A 96 10.00 -22.10 -5.46
N ILE A 97 10.61 -21.43 -4.48
CA ILE A 97 11.13 -20.06 -4.65
C ILE A 97 12.47 -19.88 -3.92
N VAL A 98 13.27 -18.94 -4.42
CA VAL A 98 14.39 -18.38 -3.68
C VAL A 98 13.94 -17.08 -3.04
N GLY A 99 14.15 -16.94 -1.73
CA GLY A 99 13.99 -15.67 -1.02
C GLY A 99 15.33 -15.21 -0.47
N SER A 100 15.55 -13.90 -0.40
CA SER A 100 16.73 -13.31 0.23
C SER A 100 16.34 -12.15 1.12
N ASP A 101 17.07 -11.96 2.21
CA ASP A 101 16.88 -10.85 3.14
C ASP A 101 18.20 -10.46 3.79
N GLU A 102 18.26 -9.25 4.35
CA GLU A 102 19.44 -8.71 5.01
C GLU A 102 19.18 -8.27 6.46
N VAL A 103 20.25 -8.32 7.27
CA VAL A 103 20.29 -7.80 8.64
C VAL A 103 21.59 -7.04 8.88
N GLY A 104 21.63 -6.17 9.89
CA GLY A 104 22.81 -5.38 10.24
C GLY A 104 22.90 -4.00 9.56
N THR A 105 21.91 -3.60 8.76
CA THR A 105 21.95 -2.33 7.99
C THR A 105 21.82 -1.09 8.86
N GLY A 106 21.15 -1.20 10.01
CA GLY A 106 20.97 -0.13 10.99
C GLY A 106 21.84 -0.27 12.23
N ASP A 107 22.61 -1.36 12.33
CA ASP A 107 23.43 -1.64 13.49
C ASP A 107 24.76 -0.90 13.36
N PHE A 108 25.13 -0.12 14.38
CA PHE A 108 26.42 0.58 14.39
C PHE A 108 27.59 -0.40 14.57
N PHE A 109 27.37 -1.49 15.30
CA PHE A 109 28.36 -2.53 15.52
C PHE A 109 27.97 -3.82 14.81
N GLY A 110 28.98 -4.50 14.27
CA GLY A 110 28.82 -5.78 13.59
C GLY A 110 28.63 -5.65 12.08
N PRO A 111 28.76 -6.77 11.36
CA PRO A 111 28.70 -6.79 9.91
C PRO A 111 27.26 -6.72 9.39
N MET A 112 27.10 -6.31 8.13
CA MET A 112 25.86 -6.55 7.40
C MET A 112 25.87 -7.97 6.82
N THR A 113 24.78 -8.72 6.99
CA THR A 113 24.68 -10.09 6.49
C THR A 113 23.48 -10.24 5.58
N VAL A 114 23.69 -10.84 4.42
CA VAL A 114 22.63 -11.19 3.45
C VAL A 114 22.57 -12.71 3.35
N VAL A 115 21.36 -13.28 3.43
CA VAL A 115 21.14 -14.71 3.25
C VAL A 115 20.10 -14.92 2.17
N ALA A 116 20.36 -15.87 1.27
CA ALA A 116 19.38 -16.38 0.30
C ALA A 116 19.09 -17.85 0.59
N VAL A 117 17.82 -18.25 0.53
CA VAL A 117 17.36 -19.61 0.80
C VAL A 117 16.47 -20.07 -0.35
N TYR A 118 16.73 -21.27 -0.88
CA TYR A 118 15.80 -21.93 -1.78
C TYR A 118 14.86 -22.84 -0.98
N VAL A 119 13.57 -22.64 -1.17
CA VAL A 119 12.51 -23.45 -0.54
C VAL A 119 11.78 -24.20 -1.64
N ASP A 120 11.81 -25.53 -1.59
CA ASP A 120 10.95 -26.35 -2.44
C ASP A 120 9.50 -26.28 -1.92
N ALA A 121 8.52 -26.25 -2.83
CA ALA A 121 7.09 -26.25 -2.52
C ALA A 121 6.70 -27.36 -1.52
N LYS A 122 7.35 -28.53 -1.59
CA LYS A 122 7.10 -29.68 -0.70
C LYS A 122 7.60 -29.45 0.72
N GLN A 123 8.56 -28.55 0.93
CA GLN A 123 9.14 -28.25 2.24
C GLN A 123 8.35 -27.18 3.00
N ILE A 124 7.48 -26.41 2.32
CA ILE A 124 6.70 -25.33 2.93
C ILE A 124 5.92 -25.77 4.19
N PRO A 125 5.23 -26.94 4.22
CA PRO A 125 4.55 -27.38 5.44
C PRO A 125 5.52 -27.61 6.60
N LEU A 126 6.65 -28.29 6.35
CA LEU A 126 7.68 -28.52 7.36
C LEU A 126 8.25 -27.20 7.90
N LEU A 127 8.54 -26.22 7.03
CA LEU A 127 9.06 -24.92 7.47
C LEU A 127 8.07 -24.16 8.36
N LYS A 128 6.76 -24.30 8.11
CA LYS A 128 5.72 -23.74 8.99
C LYS A 128 5.66 -24.44 10.33
N GLU A 129 5.81 -25.77 10.36
CA GLU A 129 5.87 -26.56 11.60
C GLU A 129 7.12 -26.22 12.44
N LEU A 130 8.25 -25.96 11.79
CA LEU A 130 9.48 -25.47 12.43
C LEU A 130 9.32 -24.07 13.04
N GLY A 131 8.21 -23.37 12.77
CA GLY A 131 7.90 -22.08 13.37
C GLY A 131 8.46 -20.88 12.60
N VAL A 132 8.80 -21.03 11.30
CA VAL A 132 9.15 -19.89 10.45
C VAL A 132 7.95 -18.97 10.33
N LYS A 133 8.11 -17.73 10.81
CA LYS A 133 7.12 -16.64 10.78
C LYS A 133 7.85 -15.31 10.64
N ASP A 134 7.12 -14.20 10.61
CA ASP A 134 7.73 -12.85 10.65
C ASP A 134 8.71 -12.77 11.84
N SER A 135 9.99 -12.51 11.51
CA SER A 135 11.11 -12.52 12.45
C SER A 135 10.92 -11.52 13.59
N LYS A 136 10.12 -10.47 13.37
CA LYS A 136 9.75 -9.48 14.40
C LYS A 136 8.97 -10.09 15.57
N ASN A 137 8.40 -11.28 15.39
CA ASN A 137 7.64 -12.02 16.40
C ASN A 137 8.43 -13.20 17.00
N LEU A 138 9.74 -13.23 16.81
CA LEU A 138 10.66 -14.23 17.35
C LEU A 138 11.71 -13.54 18.22
N ASN A 139 12.13 -14.19 19.30
CA ASN A 139 13.29 -13.76 20.09
C ASN A 139 14.57 -14.49 19.63
N ASP A 140 15.72 -14.04 20.12
CA ASP A 140 17.04 -14.57 19.69
C ASP A 140 17.22 -16.07 19.95
N GLU A 141 16.68 -16.58 21.07
CA GLU A 141 16.73 -18.01 21.39
C GLU A 141 15.93 -18.84 20.38
N GLN A 142 14.72 -18.37 20.04
CA GLN A 142 13.87 -18.99 19.02
C GLN A 142 14.53 -18.92 17.64
N ILE A 143 15.07 -17.76 17.25
CA ILE A 143 15.77 -17.59 15.98
C ILE A 143 16.93 -18.58 15.89
N THR A 144 17.75 -18.67 16.94
CA THR A 144 18.91 -19.58 16.98
C THR A 144 18.49 -21.05 16.89
N ALA A 145 17.43 -21.44 17.60
CA ALA A 145 16.91 -22.81 17.58
C ALA A 145 16.30 -23.20 16.21
N ILE A 146 15.56 -22.29 15.59
CA ILE A 146 14.96 -22.49 14.27
C ILE A 146 16.06 -22.53 13.21
N ALA A 147 16.99 -21.57 13.22
CA ALA A 147 18.09 -21.48 12.26
C ALA A 147 18.90 -22.78 12.22
N LYS A 148 19.28 -23.34 13.38
CA LYS A 148 19.99 -24.63 13.46
C LYS A 148 19.27 -25.77 12.74
N GLN A 149 17.93 -25.78 12.78
CA GLN A 149 17.14 -26.78 12.07
C GLN A 149 17.09 -26.49 10.57
N LEU A 150 16.89 -25.22 10.18
CA LEU A 150 16.84 -24.81 8.78
C LEU A 150 18.12 -25.14 8.01
N LEU A 151 19.30 -24.99 8.62
CA LEU A 151 20.59 -25.29 8.01
C LEU A 151 20.70 -26.74 7.49
N HIS A 152 19.93 -27.67 8.04
CA HIS A 152 19.93 -29.08 7.62
C HIS A 152 18.80 -29.41 6.62
N VAL A 153 17.83 -28.52 6.45
CA VAL A 153 16.60 -28.79 5.69
C VAL A 153 16.61 -28.06 4.34
N VAL A 154 17.14 -26.84 4.29
CA VAL A 154 17.08 -26.01 3.08
C VAL A 154 18.48 -25.62 2.59
N PRO A 155 18.72 -25.64 1.27
CA PRO A 155 19.92 -25.06 0.71
C PRO A 155 19.88 -23.54 0.84
N TYR A 156 21.01 -22.97 1.25
CA TYR A 156 21.15 -21.54 1.46
C TYR A 156 22.52 -21.04 1.01
N SER A 157 22.63 -19.73 0.80
CA SER A 157 23.87 -19.01 0.59
C SER A 157 23.89 -17.82 1.52
N SER A 158 25.00 -17.61 2.22
CA SER A 158 25.19 -16.50 3.16
C SER A 158 26.39 -15.67 2.74
N LEU A 159 26.24 -14.35 2.74
CA LEU A 159 27.30 -13.41 2.51
C LEU A 159 27.37 -12.43 3.68
N VAL A 160 28.53 -12.39 4.33
CA VAL A 160 28.81 -11.48 5.45
C VAL A 160 29.72 -10.36 4.94
N LEU A 161 29.25 -9.13 4.99
CA LEU A 161 30.03 -7.94 4.70
C LEU A 161 30.64 -7.41 6.01
N HIS A 162 31.89 -7.78 6.26
CA HIS A 162 32.65 -7.32 7.41
C HIS A 162 32.92 -5.81 7.37
N ASN A 163 33.08 -5.22 8.55
CA ASN A 163 33.20 -3.77 8.75
C ASN A 163 34.36 -3.16 7.95
N GLU A 164 35.50 -3.85 7.87
CA GLU A 164 36.65 -3.39 7.10
C GLU A 164 36.29 -3.22 5.62
N LYS A 165 35.57 -4.18 5.06
CA LYS A 165 35.14 -4.15 3.66
C LYS A 165 33.99 -3.17 3.45
N TYR A 166 33.06 -3.08 4.40
CA TYR A 166 31.99 -2.09 4.39
C TYR A 166 32.56 -0.68 4.32
N ASN A 167 33.51 -0.35 5.20
CA ASN A 167 34.17 0.95 5.25
C ASN A 167 34.94 1.24 3.96
N GLU A 168 35.68 0.25 3.42
CA GLU A 168 36.37 0.39 2.13
C GLU A 168 35.38 0.71 0.98
N LEU A 169 34.22 0.06 0.96
CA LEU A 169 33.19 0.29 -0.05
C LEU A 169 32.52 1.65 0.11
N PHE A 170 32.26 2.07 1.35
CA PHE A 170 31.71 3.37 1.70
C PHE A 170 32.65 4.51 1.25
N ASP A 171 33.95 4.40 1.55
CA ASP A 171 34.96 5.39 1.14
C ASP A 171 35.09 5.47 -0.40
N LYS A 172 34.78 4.38 -1.11
CA LYS A 172 34.70 4.33 -2.58
C LYS A 172 33.38 4.89 -3.15
N GLY A 173 32.47 5.35 -2.30
CA GLY A 173 31.17 5.89 -2.69
C GLY A 173 30.10 4.84 -2.98
N ASN A 174 30.33 3.57 -2.65
CA ASN A 174 29.31 2.51 -2.75
C ASN A 174 28.47 2.52 -1.48
N ASN A 175 27.62 3.53 -1.38
CA ASN A 175 26.79 3.76 -0.20
C ASN A 175 25.48 2.96 -0.31
N GLN A 176 24.98 2.52 0.83
CA GLN A 176 23.70 1.81 0.92
C GLN A 176 22.47 2.73 0.65
N ARG A 177 22.68 4.05 0.51
CA ARG A 177 21.68 5.06 0.20
C ARG A 177 22.24 6.16 -0.69
#